data_AF-A0A222GDP2-F1
#
_entry.id   AF-A0A222GDP2-F1
#
_cell.length_a   1.000
_cell.length_b   1.000
_cell.length_c   1.000
_cell.angle_alpha   90.00
_cell.angle_beta   90.00
_cell.angle_gamma   90.00
#
_symmetry.space_group_name_H-M   'P 1'
#
loop_
_entity.id
_entity.type
_entity.pdbx_description
1 polymer ?
#
loop_
_entity_poly.entity_id
_entity_poly.type
_entity_poly.pdbx_seq_one_letter_code
_entity_poly.pdbx_strand_id
1 'polypeptide(L)'
;MKVMAATAIFFSTFSFASEPLSVNVQGNKVEVFIHLPGNISADLTLQFENAVGLTKESLGLTAELIDVSSLDIIDRLPNGLNITPAAAFPMMITIEPKPNTGFSFSGVATVDLHTHNLEYTAGTPFRFFKAPLNGEFKDITETLGSGSLRTRGSTGRFSQFIIVADLRAPLVVIQQKFNDLQTALNEFSPQINAAVYSELLQDVNDINQLISTQDYNLASNKLNEFNRRINDNRGINIPDVWRSSRDIRNIAGELMAFSKTLRFSLRLIK
;
A
#
# COMPACT_ATOMS: atom_id res chain seq x y z
N MET A 1 -0.17 65.25 -11.52
CA MET A 1 0.37 64.06 -12.21
C MET A 1 1.03 63.18 -11.15
N LYS A 2 0.31 62.19 -10.62
CA LYS A 2 0.83 61.20 -9.65
C LYS A 2 1.07 59.91 -10.44
N VAL A 3 2.32 59.50 -10.56
CA VAL A 3 2.68 58.21 -11.14
C VAL A 3 2.77 57.21 -9.99
N MET A 4 1.87 56.23 -9.95
CA MET A 4 2.00 55.08 -9.06
C MET A 4 2.99 54.08 -9.67
N ALA A 5 4.01 53.70 -8.91
CA ALA A 5 4.90 52.59 -9.26
C ALA A 5 4.25 51.28 -8.77
N ALA A 6 3.96 50.38 -9.71
CA ALA A 6 3.54 49.01 -9.40
C ALA A 6 4.79 48.14 -9.25
N THR A 7 5.04 47.65 -8.04
CA THR A 7 6.10 46.68 -7.76
C THR A 7 5.59 45.28 -8.07
N ALA A 8 6.17 44.61 -9.07
CA ALA A 8 5.88 43.21 -9.38
C ALA A 8 6.66 42.30 -8.42
N ILE A 9 5.94 41.43 -7.70
CA ILE A 9 6.52 40.37 -6.88
C ILE A 9 6.71 39.15 -7.79
N PHE A 10 7.97 38.75 -8.02
CA PHE A 10 8.30 37.49 -8.69
C PHE A 10 8.16 36.34 -7.68
N PHE A 11 7.19 35.46 -7.91
CA PHE A 11 7.16 34.15 -7.25
C PHE A 11 8.17 33.23 -7.95
N SER A 12 9.27 32.91 -7.28
CA SER A 12 10.19 31.87 -7.73
C SER A 12 9.56 30.50 -7.43
N THR A 13 9.09 29.80 -8.46
CA THR A 13 8.77 28.38 -8.35
C THR A 13 10.07 27.59 -8.26
N PHE A 14 10.37 27.04 -7.08
CA PHE A 14 11.44 26.05 -6.96
C PHE A 14 11.00 24.78 -7.70
N SER A 15 11.61 24.52 -8.86
CA SER A 15 11.51 23.21 -9.51
C SER A 15 12.68 22.38 -9.00
N PHE A 16 12.43 21.43 -8.10
CA PHE A 16 13.44 20.43 -7.77
C PHE A 16 13.59 19.50 -8.97
N ALA A 17 14.80 19.42 -9.54
CA ALA A 17 15.11 18.39 -10.51
C ALA A 17 15.07 17.04 -9.79
N SER A 18 14.22 16.12 -10.25
CA SER A 18 14.23 14.72 -9.78
C SER A 18 15.58 14.12 -10.16
N GLU A 19 16.35 13.67 -9.17
CA GLU A 19 17.50 12.81 -9.46
C GLU A 19 17.00 11.51 -10.10
N PRO A 20 17.69 10.99 -11.14
CA PRO A 20 17.26 9.77 -11.79
C PRO A 20 17.38 8.59 -10.81
N LEU A 21 16.25 7.92 -10.56
CA LEU A 21 16.21 6.76 -9.68
C LEU A 21 17.07 5.62 -10.23
N SER A 22 17.90 5.03 -9.36
CA SER A 22 18.65 3.82 -9.66
C SER A 22 17.70 2.64 -9.50
N VAL A 23 17.31 2.03 -10.63
CA VAL A 23 16.34 0.93 -10.69
C VAL A 23 17.04 -0.28 -11.32
N ASN A 24 17.10 -1.37 -10.57
CA ASN A 24 17.61 -2.67 -11.01
C ASN A 24 16.45 -3.66 -11.10
N VAL A 25 16.30 -4.34 -12.23
CA VAL A 25 15.25 -5.34 -12.46
C VAL A 25 15.91 -6.69 -12.72
N GLN A 26 15.57 -7.69 -11.92
CA GLN A 26 16.10 -9.05 -12.04
C GLN A 26 14.98 -10.08 -11.85
N GLY A 27 14.60 -10.76 -12.93
CA GLY A 27 13.49 -11.70 -12.92
C GLY A 27 12.19 -11.05 -12.43
N ASN A 28 11.63 -11.56 -11.33
CA ASN A 28 10.41 -11.04 -10.71
C ASN A 28 10.69 -10.03 -9.59
N LYS A 29 11.90 -9.48 -9.50
CA LYS A 29 12.33 -8.55 -8.44
C LYS A 29 12.77 -7.21 -9.02
N VAL A 30 12.41 -6.14 -8.32
CA VAL A 30 12.87 -4.77 -8.59
C VAL A 30 13.53 -4.23 -7.33
N GLU A 31 14.71 -3.66 -7.46
CA GLU A 31 15.40 -2.94 -6.40
C GLU A 31 15.60 -1.49 -6.83
N VAL A 32 15.26 -0.56 -5.93
CA VAL A 32 15.36 0.87 -6.19
C VAL A 32 16.03 1.57 -5.03
N PHE A 33 17.04 2.38 -5.35
CA PHE A 33 17.68 3.28 -4.40
C PHE A 33 17.19 4.70 -4.66
N ILE A 34 16.53 5.30 -3.67
CA ILE A 34 15.91 6.63 -3.76
C ILE A 34 16.71 7.59 -2.89
N HIS A 35 17.17 8.68 -3.49
CA HIS A 35 17.81 9.80 -2.80
C HIS A 35 17.10 11.08 -3.21
N LEU A 36 16.66 11.85 -2.22
CA LEU A 36 15.99 13.14 -2.39
C LEU A 36 16.73 14.21 -1.55
N PRO A 37 16.55 15.51 -1.87
CA PRO A 37 17.13 16.59 -1.08
C PRO A 37 16.82 16.48 0.42
N GLY A 38 17.71 17.01 1.26
CA GLY A 38 17.55 16.98 2.72
C GLY A 38 17.93 15.65 3.37
N ASN A 39 18.76 14.84 2.71
CA ASN A 39 19.19 13.51 3.17
C ASN A 39 18.01 12.55 3.39
N ILE A 40 16.95 12.68 2.59
CA ILE A 40 15.81 11.77 2.61
C ILE A 40 16.11 10.63 1.63
N SER A 41 16.24 9.41 2.15
CA SER A 41 16.61 8.25 1.35
C SER A 41 15.84 6.99 1.72
N ALA A 42 15.64 6.13 0.74
CA ALA A 42 15.03 4.83 0.96
C ALA A 42 15.47 3.78 -0.05
N ASP A 43 15.52 2.54 0.42
CA ASP A 43 15.67 1.35 -0.39
C ASP A 43 14.29 0.71 -0.55
N LEU A 44 13.83 0.60 -1.79
CA LEU A 44 12.55 -0.01 -2.14
C LEU A 44 12.83 -1.34 -2.86
N THR A 45 12.18 -2.41 -2.40
CA THR A 45 12.15 -3.69 -3.12
C THR A 45 10.72 -4.04 -3.49
N LEU A 46 10.49 -4.34 -4.77
CA LEU A 46 9.27 -4.95 -5.24
C LEU A 46 9.56 -6.41 -5.57
N GLN A 47 8.73 -7.30 -5.04
CA GLN A 47 8.80 -8.72 -5.38
C GLN A 47 7.45 -9.17 -5.92
N PHE A 48 7.47 -9.72 -7.12
CA PHE A 48 6.32 -10.35 -7.75
C PHE A 48 6.46 -11.87 -7.64
N GLU A 49 5.36 -12.60 -7.57
CA GLU A 49 5.41 -14.06 -7.69
C GLU A 49 5.75 -14.46 -9.12
N ASN A 50 5.06 -13.86 -10.09
CA ASN A 50 5.29 -14.07 -11.52
C ASN A 50 4.99 -12.78 -12.28
N ALA A 51 6.01 -12.18 -12.92
CA ALA A 51 5.89 -10.95 -13.68
C ALA A 51 6.27 -11.17 -15.16
N VAL A 52 5.55 -10.50 -16.06
CA VAL A 52 5.79 -10.51 -17.51
C VAL A 52 5.88 -9.07 -17.97
N GLY A 53 6.88 -8.73 -18.79
CA GLY A 53 7.07 -7.36 -19.28
C GLY A 53 7.57 -6.39 -18.21
N LEU A 54 8.16 -6.89 -17.13
CA LEU A 54 8.73 -6.09 -16.06
C LEU A 54 10.07 -5.48 -16.50
N THR A 55 10.11 -4.15 -16.59
CA THR A 55 11.28 -3.35 -16.98
C THR A 55 11.26 -2.05 -16.19
N LYS A 56 12.38 -1.30 -16.19
CA LYS A 56 12.42 0.03 -15.58
C LYS A 56 11.38 0.95 -16.21
N GLU A 57 11.26 0.90 -17.53
CA GLU A 57 10.38 1.77 -18.32
C GLU A 57 8.90 1.41 -18.16
N SER A 58 8.58 0.13 -17.93
CA SER A 58 7.20 -0.34 -17.79
C SER A 58 6.61 -0.07 -16.42
N LEU A 59 7.42 0.06 -15.37
CA LEU A 59 6.95 0.32 -13.99
C LEU A 59 6.39 1.74 -13.78
N GLY A 60 6.94 2.74 -14.48
CA GLY A 60 6.58 4.15 -14.27
C GLY A 60 6.79 4.60 -12.83
N LEU A 61 7.98 4.32 -12.28
CA LEU A 61 8.32 4.61 -10.90
C LEU A 61 8.88 6.03 -10.74
N THR A 62 8.31 6.80 -9.82
CA THR A 62 8.78 8.12 -9.40
C THR A 62 8.79 8.22 -7.87
N ALA A 63 9.58 9.16 -7.35
CA ALA A 63 9.60 9.50 -5.94
C ALA A 63 9.78 11.01 -5.79
N GLU A 64 9.06 11.60 -4.84
CA GLU A 64 9.09 13.03 -4.58
C GLU A 64 8.95 13.34 -3.10
N LEU A 65 9.41 14.54 -2.73
CA LEU A 65 9.13 15.10 -1.40
C LEU A 65 7.71 15.67 -1.41
N ILE A 66 6.95 15.36 -0.36
CA ILE A 66 5.62 15.91 -0.15
C ILE A 66 5.62 16.95 0.95
N ASP A 67 4.77 17.96 0.83
CA ASP A 67 4.43 18.82 1.95
C ASP A 67 3.49 18.06 2.90
N VAL A 68 3.99 17.71 4.09
CA VAL A 68 3.24 16.96 5.10
C VAL A 68 2.04 17.72 5.66
N SER A 69 1.97 19.04 5.42
CA SER A 69 0.86 19.91 5.80
C SER A 69 -0.13 20.19 4.67
N SER A 70 0.15 19.68 3.46
CA SER A 70 -0.73 19.87 2.30
C SER A 70 -2.09 19.19 2.49
N LEU A 71 -3.17 19.95 2.25
CA LEU A 71 -4.53 19.44 2.27
C LEU A 71 -4.74 18.35 1.20
N ASP A 72 -4.05 18.43 0.07
CA ASP A 72 -4.12 17.40 -0.98
C ASP A 72 -3.67 16.02 -0.50
N ILE A 73 -2.82 15.96 0.54
CA ILE A 73 -2.40 14.70 1.17
C ILE A 73 -3.28 14.38 2.39
N ILE A 74 -3.54 15.37 3.25
CA ILE A 74 -4.29 15.17 4.49
C ILE A 74 -5.72 14.69 4.21
N ASP A 75 -6.39 15.25 3.20
CA ASP A 75 -7.77 14.89 2.85
C ASP A 75 -7.89 13.46 2.28
N ARG A 76 -6.75 12.87 1.89
CA ARG A 76 -6.68 11.49 1.41
C ARG A 76 -6.40 10.49 2.55
N LEU A 77 -6.23 10.94 3.79
CA LEU A 77 -6.06 10.06 4.95
C LEU A 77 -7.43 9.73 5.58
N PRO A 78 -7.70 8.47 5.96
CA PRO A 78 -9.01 8.03 6.46
C PRO A 78 -9.42 8.69 7.80
N ASN A 79 -8.46 9.32 8.49
CA ASN A 79 -8.70 10.08 9.71
C ASN A 79 -7.56 11.10 9.89
N GLY A 80 -7.66 12.25 9.22
CA GLY A 80 -6.60 13.28 9.23
C GLY A 80 -6.25 13.87 10.61
N LEU A 81 -7.06 13.62 11.66
CA LEU A 81 -6.77 14.06 13.03
C LEU A 81 -5.82 13.11 13.77
N ASN A 82 -5.86 11.81 13.49
CA ASN A 82 -5.06 10.79 14.17
C ASN A 82 -4.00 10.16 13.28
N ILE A 83 -3.96 10.54 12.00
CA ILE A 83 -3.01 10.05 11.02
C ILE A 83 -2.33 11.25 10.40
N THR A 84 -1.00 11.27 10.43
CA THR A 84 -0.19 12.35 9.84
C THR A 84 0.96 11.76 9.04
N PRO A 85 1.35 12.36 7.89
CA PRO A 85 2.57 11.95 7.20
C PRO A 85 3.79 12.03 8.13
N ALA A 86 4.71 11.09 8.02
CA ALA A 86 5.90 11.08 8.87
C ALA A 86 6.83 12.24 8.49
N ALA A 87 6.87 13.29 9.32
CA ALA A 87 7.60 14.53 9.02
C ALA A 87 9.11 14.33 8.76
N ALA A 88 9.73 13.35 9.41
CA ALA A 88 11.15 13.02 9.21
C ALA A 88 11.41 12.21 7.92
N PHE A 89 10.37 11.72 7.25
CA PHE A 89 10.44 11.01 5.98
C PHE A 89 9.27 11.43 5.07
N PRO A 90 9.30 12.68 4.56
CA PRO A 90 8.21 13.26 3.77
C PRO A 90 8.29 12.82 2.30
N MET A 91 8.31 11.50 2.05
CA MET A 91 8.46 10.93 0.72
C MET A 91 7.15 10.29 0.26
N MET A 92 6.76 10.56 -0.99
CA MET A 92 5.76 9.77 -1.72
C MET A 92 6.43 9.02 -2.86
N ILE A 93 6.23 7.71 -2.89
CA ILE A 93 6.68 6.84 -3.98
C ILE A 93 5.47 6.52 -4.83
N THR A 94 5.54 6.82 -6.13
CA THR A 94 4.48 6.49 -7.08
C THR A 94 4.98 5.39 -8.01
N ILE A 95 4.23 4.30 -8.11
CA ILE A 95 4.46 3.28 -9.13
C ILE A 95 3.23 3.30 -10.01
N GLU A 96 3.38 3.78 -11.24
CA GLU A 96 2.27 3.92 -12.18
C GLU A 96 2.66 3.35 -13.54
N PRO A 97 2.45 2.04 -13.77
CA PRO A 97 2.83 1.44 -15.02
C PRO A 97 2.14 2.05 -16.21
N LYS A 98 2.92 2.31 -17.27
CA LYS A 98 2.37 2.85 -18.50
C LYS A 98 1.46 1.80 -19.15
N PRO A 99 0.24 2.19 -19.58
CA PRO A 99 -0.59 1.33 -20.39
C PRO A 99 0.16 0.85 -21.64
N ASN A 100 -0.20 -0.33 -22.13
CA ASN A 100 0.34 -0.91 -23.37
C ASN A 100 1.84 -1.29 -23.37
N THR A 101 2.48 -1.37 -22.20
CA THR A 101 3.86 -1.89 -22.08
C THR A 101 3.94 -3.41 -22.06
N GLY A 102 2.78 -4.08 -22.01
CA GLY A 102 2.71 -5.54 -21.82
C GLY A 102 3.01 -5.98 -20.39
N PHE A 103 3.24 -5.04 -19.46
CA PHE A 103 3.51 -5.39 -18.07
C PHE A 103 2.27 -5.98 -17.39
N SER A 104 2.45 -7.15 -16.78
CA SER A 104 1.45 -7.85 -15.99
C SER A 104 2.13 -8.67 -14.89
N PHE A 105 1.38 -9.01 -13.86
CA PHE A 105 1.82 -10.00 -12.87
C PHE A 105 0.65 -10.85 -12.39
N SER A 106 0.96 -12.05 -11.90
CA SER A 106 -0.01 -12.91 -11.22
C SER A 106 0.39 -13.16 -9.77
N GLY A 107 -0.60 -13.45 -8.91
CA GLY A 107 -0.40 -13.63 -7.48
C GLY A 107 -0.13 -12.31 -6.73
N VAL A 108 0.39 -12.35 -5.51
CA VAL A 108 0.58 -11.14 -4.69
C VAL A 108 1.91 -10.45 -5.04
N ALA A 109 1.91 -9.11 -5.12
CA ALA A 109 3.14 -8.33 -5.13
C ALA A 109 3.46 -7.83 -3.71
N THR A 110 4.71 -7.95 -3.26
CA THR A 110 5.16 -7.33 -2.01
C THR A 110 5.97 -6.08 -2.28
N VAL A 111 5.83 -5.11 -1.38
CA VAL A 111 6.53 -3.84 -1.39
C VAL A 111 7.24 -3.71 -0.05
N ASP A 112 8.56 -3.74 -0.09
CA ASP A 112 9.44 -3.57 1.05
C ASP A 112 10.08 -2.19 0.96
N LEU A 113 9.99 -1.41 2.04
CA LEU A 113 10.61 -0.10 2.15
C LEU A 113 11.51 -0.07 3.37
N HIS A 114 12.75 0.37 3.16
CA HIS A 114 13.74 0.57 4.22
C HIS A 114 14.23 2.02 4.16
N THR A 115 14.22 2.72 5.28
CA THR A 115 14.78 4.08 5.40
C THR A 115 15.56 4.23 6.70
N HIS A 116 16.62 5.03 6.66
CA HIS A 116 17.39 5.44 7.83
C HIS A 116 16.84 6.72 8.47
N ASN A 117 15.90 7.42 7.83
CA ASN A 117 15.32 8.65 8.35
C ASN A 117 14.35 8.41 9.52
N LEU A 118 13.85 7.17 9.65
CA LEU A 118 12.96 6.75 10.73
C LEU A 118 13.58 5.56 11.47
N GLU A 119 13.42 5.56 12.79
CA GLU A 119 13.84 4.47 13.64
C GLU A 119 12.61 3.68 14.13
N TYR A 120 12.72 2.36 14.10
CA TYR A 120 11.77 1.49 14.77
C TYR A 120 12.08 1.42 16.26
N THR A 121 11.11 1.86 17.05
CA THR A 121 11.04 1.61 18.48
C THR A 121 9.80 0.77 18.79
N ALA A 122 9.86 -0.05 19.83
CA ALA A 122 8.70 -0.85 20.23
C ALA A 122 7.50 0.06 20.53
N GLY A 123 6.36 -0.19 19.88
CA GLY A 123 5.18 0.66 19.99
C GLY A 123 5.14 1.84 19.02
N THR A 124 6.07 1.94 18.06
CA THR A 124 6.06 3.01 17.05
C THR A 124 4.71 3.09 16.31
N PRO A 125 4.19 4.31 16.08
CA PRO A 125 2.97 4.51 15.31
C PRO A 125 3.20 4.45 13.80
N PHE A 126 4.44 4.22 13.33
CA PHE A 126 4.71 4.23 11.89
C PHE A 126 3.98 3.10 11.17
N ARG A 127 3.24 3.46 10.12
CA ARG A 127 2.50 2.54 9.26
C ARG A 127 2.76 2.85 7.79
N PHE A 128 2.72 1.80 6.98
CA PHE A 128 2.93 1.87 5.55
C PHE A 128 1.59 1.94 4.83
N PHE A 129 1.34 3.06 4.18
CA PHE A 129 0.06 3.36 3.56
C PHE A 129 0.20 3.34 2.04
N LYS A 130 -0.85 2.90 1.36
CA LYS A 130 -0.96 3.00 -0.10
C LYS A 130 -2.30 3.60 -0.55
N ALA A 131 -2.31 4.27 -1.68
CA ALA A 131 -3.52 4.76 -2.34
C ALA A 131 -3.46 4.51 -3.85
N PRO A 132 -4.59 4.32 -4.55
CA PRO A 132 -4.59 4.59 -5.99
C PRO A 132 -4.29 6.08 -6.24
N LEU A 133 -3.92 6.44 -7.48
CA LEU A 133 -3.68 7.84 -7.84
C LEU A 133 -4.86 8.71 -7.42
N ASN A 134 -4.58 9.75 -6.63
CA ASN A 134 -5.54 10.72 -6.09
C ASN A 134 -6.67 10.12 -5.22
N GLY A 135 -6.60 8.85 -4.86
CA GLY A 135 -7.58 8.22 -3.97
C GLY A 135 -7.13 8.20 -2.51
N GLU A 136 -8.01 7.66 -1.68
CA GLU A 136 -7.77 7.51 -0.24
C GLU A 136 -6.63 6.51 0.06
N PHE A 137 -5.78 6.87 1.02
CA PHE A 137 -4.74 6.00 1.54
C PHE A 137 -5.29 4.97 2.53
N LYS A 138 -4.79 3.75 2.44
CA LYS A 138 -5.11 2.66 3.35
C LYS A 138 -3.85 2.04 3.91
N ASP A 139 -3.89 1.64 5.17
CA ASP A 139 -2.81 0.92 5.83
C ASP A 139 -2.63 -0.47 5.19
N ILE A 140 -1.43 -0.74 4.69
CA ILE A 140 -1.02 -2.03 4.11
C ILE A 140 0.09 -2.70 4.92
N THR A 141 0.39 -2.20 6.11
CA THR A 141 1.49 -2.74 6.94
C THR A 141 1.24 -4.22 7.22
N GLU A 142 2.25 -5.05 6.93
CA GLU A 142 2.29 -6.49 7.22
C GLU A 142 3.38 -6.84 8.24
N THR A 143 4.51 -6.12 8.17
CA THR A 143 5.63 -6.28 9.09
C THR A 143 6.32 -4.95 9.32
N LEU A 144 6.85 -4.77 10.54
CA LEU A 144 7.80 -3.71 10.88
C LEU A 144 9.08 -4.37 11.41
N GLY A 145 10.25 -3.92 10.95
CA GLY A 145 11.55 -4.41 11.37
C GLY A 145 12.29 -3.43 12.30
N SER A 146 13.17 -3.96 13.15
CA SER A 146 13.93 -3.20 14.14
C SER A 146 15.13 -2.43 13.56
N GLY A 147 15.61 -1.44 14.32
CA GLY A 147 16.68 -0.54 13.92
C GLY A 147 16.16 0.58 13.02
N SER A 148 16.82 0.83 11.89
CA SER A 148 16.25 1.67 10.83
C SER A 148 14.94 1.06 10.31
N LEU A 149 13.92 1.91 10.11
CA LEU A 149 12.57 1.46 9.81
C LEU A 149 12.56 0.62 8.54
N ARG A 150 12.16 -0.64 8.69
CA ARG A 150 11.82 -1.54 7.59
C ARG A 150 10.34 -1.84 7.68
N THR A 151 9.64 -1.68 6.58
CA THR A 151 8.23 -2.03 6.50
C THR A 151 7.96 -2.82 5.24
N ARG A 152 7.00 -3.74 5.34
CA ARG A 152 6.48 -4.49 4.22
C ARG A 152 4.98 -4.30 4.15
N GLY A 153 4.47 -4.19 2.93
CA GLY A 153 3.07 -4.43 2.64
C GLY A 153 2.94 -5.27 1.37
N SER A 154 1.70 -5.62 1.03
CA SER A 154 1.42 -6.27 -0.24
C SER A 154 0.25 -5.62 -0.97
N THR A 155 0.16 -5.93 -2.26
CA THR A 155 -0.84 -5.36 -3.15
C THR A 155 -1.11 -6.28 -4.34
N GLY A 156 -2.35 -6.24 -4.85
CA GLY A 156 -2.71 -6.81 -6.15
C GLY A 156 -2.78 -5.76 -7.27
N ARG A 157 -2.46 -4.50 -6.99
CA ARG A 157 -2.47 -3.39 -7.96
C ARG A 157 -1.41 -2.33 -7.65
N PHE A 158 -1.18 -1.43 -8.60
CA PHE A 158 -0.24 -0.31 -8.43
C PHE A 158 -0.85 0.86 -7.67
N SER A 159 0.01 1.68 -7.05
CA SER A 159 -0.39 2.64 -6.02
C SER A 159 0.70 3.69 -5.77
N GLN A 160 0.32 4.74 -5.06
CA GLN A 160 1.20 5.66 -4.35
C GLN A 160 1.42 5.14 -2.94
N PHE A 161 2.61 5.34 -2.38
CA PHE A 161 3.02 4.83 -1.07
C PHE A 161 3.62 5.94 -0.22
N ILE A 162 3.26 5.95 1.06
CA ILE A 162 3.78 6.89 2.07
C ILE A 162 3.97 6.17 3.42
N ILE A 163 4.79 6.75 4.30
CA ILE A 163 4.83 6.39 5.71
C ILE A 163 4.10 7.46 6.51
N VAL A 164 3.21 7.01 7.40
CA VAL A 164 2.44 7.88 8.30
C VAL A 164 2.70 7.48 9.75
N ALA A 165 2.48 8.41 10.68
CA ALA A 165 2.22 8.09 12.06
C ALA A 165 0.70 7.90 12.25
N ASP A 166 0.28 6.69 12.62
CA ASP A 166 -1.12 6.34 12.89
C ASP A 166 -1.33 6.14 14.39
N LEU A 167 -2.06 7.06 15.00
CA LEU A 167 -2.37 7.10 16.43
C LEU A 167 -3.77 6.56 16.76
N ARG A 168 -4.49 6.01 15.77
CA ARG A 168 -5.80 5.40 16.01
C ARG A 168 -5.66 4.22 16.96
N ALA A 169 -6.67 4.02 17.81
CA ALA A 169 -6.72 2.87 18.69
C ALA A 169 -6.67 1.55 17.87
N PRO A 170 -5.95 0.51 18.32
CA PRO A 170 -5.78 -0.74 17.56
C PRO A 170 -7.10 -1.38 17.08
N LEU A 171 -8.13 -1.36 17.94
CA LEU A 171 -9.46 -1.89 17.61
C LEU A 171 -10.15 -1.13 16.47
N VAL A 172 -9.96 0.19 16.39
CA VAL A 172 -10.50 1.00 15.27
C VAL A 172 -9.82 0.60 13.96
N VAL A 173 -8.50 0.39 13.99
CA VAL A 173 -7.74 -0.05 12.80
C VAL A 173 -8.16 -1.45 12.37
N ILE A 174 -8.36 -2.38 13.31
CA ILE A 174 -8.85 -3.74 13.02
C ILE A 174 -10.23 -3.70 12.38
N GLN A 175 -11.17 -2.94 12.95
CA GLN A 175 -12.51 -2.84 12.38
C GLN A 175 -12.48 -2.24 10.98
N GLN A 176 -11.68 -1.19 10.74
CA GLN A 176 -11.54 -0.59 9.42
C GLN A 176 -10.99 -1.60 8.40
N LYS A 177 -9.91 -2.32 8.75
CA LYS A 177 -9.31 -3.32 7.85
C LYS A 177 -10.22 -4.52 7.59
N PHE A 178 -11.01 -4.92 8.59
CA PHE A 178 -12.04 -5.94 8.41
C PHE A 178 -13.12 -5.46 7.43
N ASN A 179 -13.62 -4.24 7.62
CA ASN A 179 -14.60 -3.64 6.71
C ASN A 179 -14.06 -3.51 5.28
N ASP A 180 -12.78 -3.12 5.13
CA ASP A 180 -12.11 -3.05 3.83
C ASP A 180 -12.05 -4.44 3.15
N LEU A 181 -11.69 -5.49 3.89
CA LEU A 181 -11.68 -6.87 3.39
C LEU A 181 -13.08 -7.32 2.96
N GLN A 182 -14.09 -7.10 3.81
CA GLN A 182 -15.48 -7.49 3.53
C GLN A 182 -16.04 -6.73 2.32
N THR A 183 -15.78 -5.42 2.24
CA THR A 183 -16.19 -4.59 1.11
C THR A 183 -15.54 -5.07 -0.19
N ALA A 184 -14.24 -5.34 -0.17
CA ALA A 184 -13.53 -5.86 -1.34
C ALA A 184 -14.09 -7.22 -1.79
N LEU A 185 -14.35 -8.15 -0.85
CA LEU A 185 -14.95 -9.44 -1.18
C LEU A 185 -16.31 -9.28 -1.86
N ASN A 186 -17.17 -8.41 -1.32
CA ASN A 186 -18.48 -8.13 -1.89
C ASN A 186 -18.37 -7.47 -3.28
N GLU A 187 -17.46 -6.51 -3.47
CA GLU A 187 -17.20 -5.87 -4.77
C GLU A 187 -16.81 -6.90 -5.83
N PHE A 188 -15.97 -7.86 -5.45
CA PHE A 188 -15.44 -8.87 -6.36
C PHE A 188 -16.36 -10.08 -6.59
N SER A 189 -17.50 -10.15 -5.89
CA SER A 189 -18.47 -11.25 -6.00
C SER A 189 -18.81 -11.64 -7.45
N PRO A 190 -19.08 -10.70 -8.39
CA PRO A 190 -19.44 -11.06 -9.77
C PRO A 190 -18.34 -11.76 -10.57
N GLN A 191 -17.10 -11.69 -10.08
CA GLN A 191 -15.91 -12.19 -10.78
C GLN A 191 -15.33 -13.44 -10.11
N ILE A 192 -15.91 -13.90 -9.00
CA ILE A 192 -15.52 -15.09 -8.26
C ILE A 192 -16.56 -16.17 -8.53
N ASN A 193 -16.12 -17.43 -8.66
CA ASN A 193 -17.04 -18.56 -8.71
C ASN A 193 -18.00 -18.55 -7.50
N ALA A 194 -19.31 -18.72 -7.73
CA ALA A 194 -20.33 -18.56 -6.70
C ALA A 194 -20.13 -19.48 -5.47
N ALA A 195 -19.67 -20.72 -5.68
CA ALA A 195 -19.40 -21.64 -4.57
C ALA A 195 -18.20 -21.16 -3.73
N VAL A 196 -17.11 -20.78 -4.40
CA VAL A 196 -15.91 -20.24 -3.73
C VAL A 196 -16.22 -18.93 -3.00
N TYR A 197 -17.01 -18.05 -3.61
CA TYR A 197 -17.48 -16.83 -2.97
C TYR A 197 -18.25 -17.11 -1.68
N SER A 198 -19.18 -18.09 -1.69
CA SER A 198 -19.94 -18.46 -0.50
C SER A 198 -19.05 -18.95 0.63
N GLU A 199 -17.99 -19.71 0.32
CA GLU A 199 -17.03 -20.18 1.32
C GLU A 199 -16.16 -19.04 1.87
N LEU A 200 -15.68 -18.14 1.00
CA LEU A 200 -14.92 -16.96 1.42
C LEU A 200 -15.77 -16.02 2.29
N LEU A 201 -17.05 -15.87 1.97
CA LEU A 201 -17.99 -15.08 2.75
C LEU A 201 -18.22 -15.70 4.13
N GLN A 202 -18.32 -17.03 4.21
CA GLN A 202 -18.38 -17.73 5.50
C GLN A 202 -17.11 -17.50 6.31
N ASP A 203 -15.93 -17.59 5.68
CA ASP A 203 -14.67 -17.31 6.37
C ASP A 203 -14.61 -15.88 6.93
N VAL A 204 -15.09 -14.88 6.18
CA VAL A 204 -15.21 -13.47 6.65
C VAL A 204 -16.20 -13.34 7.82
N ASN A 205 -17.33 -14.04 7.79
CA ASN A 205 -18.30 -14.03 8.89
C ASN A 205 -17.71 -14.63 10.18
N ASP A 206 -16.98 -15.76 10.06
CA ASP A 206 -16.30 -16.39 11.18
C ASP A 206 -15.23 -15.46 11.78
N ILE A 207 -14.45 -14.77 10.93
CA ILE A 207 -13.45 -13.77 11.38
C ILE A 207 -14.14 -12.66 12.18
N ASN A 208 -15.27 -12.14 11.70
CA ASN A 208 -16.02 -11.09 12.40
C ASN A 208 -16.50 -11.54 13.78
N GLN A 209 -17.02 -12.77 13.85
CA GLN A 209 -17.47 -13.37 15.11
C GLN A 209 -16.31 -13.49 16.10
N LEU A 210 -15.16 -13.99 15.65
CA LEU A 210 -13.96 -14.13 16.48
C LEU A 210 -13.42 -12.78 16.97
N ILE A 211 -13.43 -11.74 16.12
CA ILE A 211 -13.08 -10.37 16.54
C ILE A 211 -14.08 -9.87 17.60
N SER A 212 -15.37 -10.11 17.41
CA SER A 212 -16.42 -9.69 18.34
C SER A 212 -16.33 -10.38 19.71
N THR A 213 -15.92 -11.65 19.73
CA THR A 213 -15.64 -12.41 20.97
C THR A 213 -14.22 -12.19 21.50
N GLN A 214 -13.47 -11.26 20.90
CA GLN A 214 -12.08 -10.91 21.27
C GLN A 214 -11.08 -12.07 21.17
N ASP A 215 -11.38 -13.09 20.37
CA ASP A 215 -10.46 -14.20 20.09
C ASP A 215 -9.57 -13.89 18.88
N TYR A 216 -8.66 -12.94 19.07
CA TYR A 216 -7.80 -12.43 17.99
C TYR A 216 -6.81 -13.48 17.46
N ASN A 217 -6.44 -14.46 18.27
CA ASN A 217 -5.58 -15.56 17.86
C ASN A 217 -6.30 -16.48 16.89
N LEU A 218 -7.52 -16.91 17.21
CA LEU A 218 -8.33 -17.69 16.29
C LEU A 218 -8.71 -16.88 15.05
N ALA A 219 -9.03 -15.58 15.19
CA ALA A 219 -9.28 -14.71 14.03
C ALA A 219 -8.06 -14.65 13.07
N SER A 220 -6.85 -14.52 13.62
CA SER A 220 -5.60 -14.58 12.84
C SER A 220 -5.40 -15.93 12.15
N ASN A 221 -5.75 -17.04 12.82
CA ASN A 221 -5.68 -18.37 12.20
C ASN A 221 -6.71 -18.52 11.08
N LYS A 222 -7.93 -18.02 11.28
CA LYS A 222 -8.99 -18.03 10.27
C LYS A 222 -8.62 -17.19 9.03
N LEU A 223 -7.88 -16.09 9.19
CA LEU A 223 -7.29 -15.36 8.06
C LEU A 223 -6.26 -16.19 7.26
N ASN A 224 -5.53 -17.11 7.90
CA ASN A 224 -4.65 -18.03 7.16
C ASN A 224 -5.48 -19.03 6.33
N GLU A 225 -6.60 -19.52 6.88
CA GLU A 225 -7.52 -20.41 6.16
C GLU A 225 -8.16 -19.70 4.95
N PHE A 226 -8.61 -18.47 5.14
CA PHE A 226 -9.12 -17.60 4.07
C PHE A 226 -8.07 -17.44 2.94
N ASN A 227 -6.82 -17.11 3.30
CA ASN A 227 -5.74 -16.98 2.32
C ASN A 227 -5.41 -18.29 1.60
N ARG A 228 -5.45 -19.42 2.31
CA ARG A 228 -5.27 -20.75 1.69
C ARG A 228 -6.39 -21.03 0.69
N ARG A 229 -7.65 -20.75 1.04
CA ARG A 229 -8.79 -20.93 0.11
C ARG A 229 -8.64 -20.07 -1.14
N ILE A 230 -8.20 -18.83 -1.00
CA ILE A 230 -7.88 -17.99 -2.17
C ILE A 230 -6.77 -18.66 -3.00
N ASN A 231 -5.69 -19.09 -2.36
CA ASN A 231 -4.56 -19.68 -3.05
C ASN A 231 -4.92 -20.95 -3.82
N ASP A 232 -5.78 -21.80 -3.25
CA ASP A 232 -6.23 -23.05 -3.89
C ASP A 232 -7.15 -22.80 -5.09
N ASN A 233 -7.71 -21.59 -5.22
CA ASN A 233 -8.69 -21.22 -6.24
C ASN A 233 -8.21 -20.15 -7.24
N ARG A 234 -7.07 -19.52 -6.98
CA ARG A 234 -6.52 -18.42 -7.80
C ARG A 234 -6.16 -18.92 -9.21
N GLY A 235 -6.42 -18.09 -10.22
CA GLY A 235 -6.19 -18.40 -11.63
C GLY A 235 -7.20 -19.37 -12.26
N ILE A 236 -8.12 -19.92 -11.46
CA ILE A 236 -9.17 -20.85 -11.92
C ILE A 236 -10.54 -20.29 -11.59
N ASN A 237 -10.85 -20.19 -10.30
CA ASN A 237 -12.14 -19.75 -9.77
C ASN A 237 -12.10 -18.31 -9.25
N ILE A 238 -10.90 -17.75 -9.08
CA ILE A 238 -10.65 -16.37 -8.66
C ILE A 238 -9.59 -15.79 -9.62
N PRO A 239 -9.88 -14.71 -10.37
CA PRO A 239 -8.88 -14.02 -11.18
C PRO A 239 -7.67 -13.59 -10.35
N ASP A 240 -6.46 -13.89 -10.83
CA ASP A 240 -5.21 -13.65 -10.11
C ASP A 240 -4.18 -12.84 -10.90
N VAL A 241 -4.58 -12.30 -12.05
CA VAL A 241 -3.70 -11.54 -12.96
C VAL A 241 -4.06 -10.06 -12.90
N TRP A 242 -3.05 -9.20 -12.83
CA TRP A 242 -3.18 -7.76 -13.06
C TRP A 242 -2.48 -7.39 -14.35
N ARG A 243 -3.04 -6.47 -15.16
CA ARG A 243 -2.41 -5.97 -16.39
C ARG A 243 -2.34 -4.43 -16.43
N SER A 244 -1.26 -3.91 -17.02
CA SER A 244 -1.03 -2.46 -17.21
C SER A 244 -2.05 -1.80 -18.14
N SER A 245 -2.73 -2.58 -18.98
CA SER A 245 -3.91 -2.15 -19.76
C SER A 245 -5.14 -1.84 -18.89
N ARG A 246 -5.13 -2.18 -17.59
CA ARG A 246 -6.22 -1.98 -16.63
C ARG A 246 -7.54 -2.69 -16.99
N ASP A 247 -7.46 -3.70 -17.83
CA ASP A 247 -8.59 -4.50 -18.30
C ASP A 247 -8.85 -5.76 -17.45
N ILE A 248 -7.84 -6.22 -16.71
CA ILE A 248 -7.97 -7.31 -15.73
C ILE A 248 -7.44 -6.85 -14.37
N ARG A 249 -8.18 -7.24 -13.32
CA ARG A 249 -7.82 -7.04 -11.91
C ARG A 249 -7.38 -8.35 -11.26
N ASN A 250 -6.37 -8.26 -10.41
CA ASN A 250 -5.87 -9.38 -9.63
C ASN A 250 -6.64 -9.51 -8.31
N ILE A 251 -7.83 -10.09 -8.40
CA ILE A 251 -8.75 -10.22 -7.27
C ILE A 251 -8.14 -11.05 -6.14
N ALA A 252 -7.52 -12.18 -6.48
CA ALA A 252 -6.85 -13.04 -5.51
C ALA A 252 -5.76 -12.28 -4.73
N GLY A 253 -4.87 -11.58 -5.45
CA GLY A 253 -3.77 -10.83 -4.85
C GLY A 253 -4.26 -9.70 -3.96
N GLU A 254 -5.35 -9.03 -4.32
CA GLU A 254 -5.95 -7.96 -3.52
C GLU A 254 -6.62 -8.47 -2.24
N LEU A 255 -7.42 -9.52 -2.32
CA LEU A 255 -8.04 -10.12 -1.13
C LEU A 255 -7.00 -10.65 -0.15
N MET A 256 -5.92 -11.26 -0.67
CA MET A 256 -4.79 -11.70 0.16
C MET A 256 -4.08 -10.52 0.83
N ALA A 257 -3.92 -9.38 0.14
CA ALA A 257 -3.31 -8.19 0.71
C ALA A 257 -4.13 -7.62 1.88
N PHE A 258 -5.46 -7.49 1.72
CA PHE A 258 -6.37 -7.06 2.79
C PHE A 258 -6.30 -8.00 4.00
N SER A 259 -6.30 -9.31 3.75
CA SER A 259 -6.20 -10.33 4.81
C SER A 259 -4.87 -10.24 5.58
N LYS A 260 -3.74 -10.10 4.89
CA LYS A 260 -2.41 -10.03 5.51
C LYS A 260 -2.25 -8.79 6.40
N THR A 261 -2.73 -7.62 5.94
CA THR A 261 -2.63 -6.41 6.76
C THR A 261 -3.58 -6.40 7.95
N LEU A 262 -4.77 -7.01 7.84
CA LEU A 262 -5.67 -7.22 8.98
C LEU A 262 -5.01 -8.15 10.02
N ARG A 263 -4.39 -9.25 9.57
CA ARG A 263 -3.66 -10.18 10.43
C ARG A 263 -2.51 -9.50 11.18
N PHE A 264 -1.79 -8.58 10.53
CA PHE A 264 -0.78 -7.76 11.21
C PHE A 264 -1.40 -6.99 12.37
N SER A 265 -2.51 -6.28 12.14
CA SER A 265 -3.17 -5.48 13.19
C SER A 265 -3.71 -6.32 14.35
N LEU A 266 -4.26 -7.51 14.08
CA LEU A 266 -4.73 -8.43 15.14
C LEU A 266 -3.60 -8.81 16.12
N ARG A 267 -2.37 -8.97 15.62
CA ARG A 267 -1.20 -9.34 16.44
C ARG A 267 -0.67 -8.21 17.32
N LEU A 268 -1.09 -6.98 17.06
CA LEU A 268 -0.69 -5.83 17.87
C LEU A 268 -1.52 -5.72 19.14
N ILE A 269 -2.67 -6.41 19.22
CA ILE A 269 -3.45 -6.51 20.44
C ILE A 269 -2.84 -7.60 21.33
N LYS A 270 -2.63 -7.26 22.61
CA LYS A 270 -2.19 -8.17 23.65
C LYS A 270 -3.35 -8.50 24.58
#